data_AF-A0AAW0FUS9-F1
#
_entry.id   AF-A0AAW0FUS9-F1
#
_cell.length_a   1.000
_cell.length_b   1.000
_cell.length_c   1.000
_cell.angle_alpha   90.00
_cell.angle_beta   90.00
_cell.angle_gamma   90.00
#
_symmetry.space_group_name_H-M   'P 1'
#
loop_
_entity.id
_entity.type
_entity.pdbx_description
1 polymer ?
#
loop_
_entity_poly.entity_id
_entity_poly.type
_entity_poly.pdbx_seq_one_letter_code
_entity_poly.pdbx_strand_id
1 'polypeptide(L)'
;MSDDDYLKTLEIQRRNFEAQFGSIEDMGYKDKSKAEQTSGDEHQSESDEGSDSEETSQFKGFESSEESLSDSEEDVSEEEEEEEIQKPKVVKLNSSSNNPPPTVSKSDRKLLRSGRAPTMAEIEKKERELSKLTKKQQAKAAQEDNENLENDIKLQRLLKESHILSHQLEHSGADLTLQTIDYEDPTGKARRKILTSRMRELAATNSSTGGLPKTLEKMPMAMRKGMVRSQKEKIAHYEEEARNAGIVLSKTKKGQFRDLSSGSGSTFASDRIGTGDKINKKHRQRGLKINSVGKSTRNGLIISKDEIERINNKGKSFGKKKRR
;
A
#
# COMPACT_ATOMS: atom_id res chain seq x y z
N MET A 1 4.49 -32.96 -2.75
CA MET A 1 5.41 -32.68 -3.87
C MET A 1 6.54 -33.68 -3.73
N SER A 2 6.97 -34.29 -4.83
CA SER A 2 8.08 -35.24 -4.82
C SER A 2 9.36 -34.52 -4.37
N ASP A 3 10.23 -35.18 -3.61
CA ASP A 3 11.52 -34.60 -3.19
C ASP A 3 12.37 -34.16 -4.40
N ASP A 4 12.19 -34.83 -5.54
CA ASP A 4 12.78 -34.47 -6.84
C ASP A 4 12.34 -33.08 -7.35
N ASP A 5 11.07 -32.71 -7.14
CA ASP A 5 10.57 -31.40 -7.55
C ASP A 5 11.16 -30.30 -6.67
N TYR A 6 11.36 -30.58 -5.38
CA TYR A 6 12.00 -29.65 -4.45
C TYR A 6 13.46 -29.40 -4.83
N LEU A 7 14.24 -30.44 -5.10
CA LEU A 7 15.63 -30.32 -5.57
C LEU A 7 15.72 -29.52 -6.88
N LYS A 8 14.80 -29.74 -7.82
CA LYS A 8 14.75 -28.98 -9.07
C LYS A 8 14.45 -27.50 -8.85
N THR A 9 13.60 -27.15 -7.89
CA THR A 9 13.32 -25.75 -7.57
C THR A 9 14.52 -25.04 -6.94
N LEU A 10 15.29 -25.72 -6.08
CA LEU A 10 16.51 -25.19 -5.49
C LEU A 10 17.60 -24.94 -6.54
N GLU A 11 17.75 -25.85 -7.51
CA GLU A 11 18.68 -25.70 -8.63
C GLU A 11 18.34 -24.48 -9.50
N ILE A 12 17.05 -24.23 -9.74
CA ILE A 12 16.59 -23.05 -10.49
C ILE A 12 16.88 -21.76 -9.72
N GLN A 13 16.67 -21.75 -8.41
CA GLN A 13 16.98 -20.59 -7.56
C GLN A 13 18.48 -20.29 -7.54
N ARG A 14 19.31 -21.33 -7.39
CA ARG A 14 20.77 -21.24 -7.47
C ARG A 14 21.22 -20.62 -8.79
N ARG A 15 20.72 -21.12 -9.92
CA ARG A 15 21.09 -20.62 -11.25
C ARG A 15 20.71 -19.14 -11.45
N ASN A 16 19.55 -18.74 -10.94
CA ASN A 16 19.11 -17.34 -10.99
C ASN A 16 19.99 -16.44 -10.10
N PHE A 17 20.42 -16.95 -8.95
CA PHE A 17 21.32 -16.24 -8.04
C PHE A 17 22.72 -16.07 -8.65
N GLU A 18 23.31 -17.14 -9.19
CA GLU A 18 24.62 -17.08 -9.84
C GLU A 18 24.62 -16.14 -11.06
N ALA A 19 23.50 -16.06 -11.80
CA ALA A 19 23.37 -15.13 -12.92
C ALA A 19 23.35 -13.65 -12.49
N GLN A 20 22.86 -13.33 -11.28
CA GLN A 20 22.78 -11.96 -10.77
C GLN A 20 24.02 -11.53 -9.98
N PHE A 21 24.61 -12.46 -9.22
CA PHE A 21 25.65 -12.15 -8.22
C PHE A 21 27.01 -12.78 -8.54
N GLY A 22 27.12 -13.58 -9.61
CA GLY A 22 28.30 -14.38 -9.90
C GLY A 22 28.30 -15.70 -9.14
N SER A 23 29.21 -16.61 -9.49
CA SER A 23 29.27 -17.92 -8.82
C SER A 23 29.84 -17.78 -7.41
N ILE A 24 29.33 -18.59 -6.47
CA ILE A 24 29.85 -18.59 -5.09
C ILE A 24 31.31 -19.06 -5.03
N GLU A 25 31.71 -19.90 -6.00
CA GLU A 25 33.07 -20.41 -6.20
C GLU A 25 34.03 -19.28 -6.62
N ASP A 26 33.59 -18.35 -7.47
CA ASP A 26 34.36 -17.14 -7.84
C ASP A 26 34.61 -16.21 -6.63
N MET A 27 33.75 -16.28 -5.62
CA MET A 27 33.88 -15.52 -4.37
C MET A 27 34.71 -16.24 -3.31
N GLY A 28 35.30 -17.41 -3.63
CA GLY A 28 36.20 -18.15 -2.75
C GLY A 28 35.51 -19.08 -1.74
N TYR A 29 34.20 -19.32 -1.87
CA TYR A 29 33.46 -20.23 -0.99
C TYR A 29 33.21 -21.58 -1.66
N LYS A 30 33.34 -22.67 -0.89
CA LYS A 30 33.02 -24.04 -1.36
C LYS A 30 31.52 -24.29 -1.21
N ASP A 31 30.87 -24.60 -2.31
CA ASP A 31 29.44 -24.88 -2.34
C ASP A 31 29.14 -26.32 -1.93
N LYS A 32 28.33 -26.49 -0.87
CA LYS A 32 27.90 -27.80 -0.36
C LYS A 32 26.64 -28.34 -1.05
N SER A 33 25.96 -27.51 -1.84
CA SER A 33 24.70 -27.88 -2.53
C SER A 33 24.94 -28.59 -3.87
N LYS A 34 26.18 -28.54 -4.38
CA LYS A 34 26.58 -29.20 -5.61
C LYS A 34 26.82 -30.69 -5.31
N ALA A 35 25.77 -31.49 -5.39
CA ALA A 35 25.92 -32.95 -5.36
C ALA A 35 26.73 -33.37 -6.59
N GLU A 36 27.92 -33.94 -6.37
CA GLU A 36 28.68 -34.59 -7.42
C GLU A 36 27.84 -35.75 -7.96
N GLN A 37 27.38 -35.63 -9.22
CA GLN A 37 26.84 -36.77 -9.96
C GLN A 37 27.98 -37.72 -10.31
N THR A 38 28.47 -38.48 -9.32
CA THR A 38 29.20 -39.72 -9.59
C THR A 38 28.18 -40.82 -9.83
N SER A 39 28.11 -41.26 -11.09
CA SER A 39 27.39 -42.43 -11.54
C SER A 39 27.70 -43.66 -10.68
N GLY A 40 26.68 -44.25 -10.06
CA GLY A 40 26.77 -45.50 -9.30
C GLY A 40 25.40 -45.90 -8.79
N ASP A 41 24.69 -46.66 -9.61
CA ASP A 41 23.46 -47.37 -9.29
C ASP A 41 23.74 -48.40 -8.18
N GLU A 42 23.01 -48.34 -7.06
CA GLU A 42 22.63 -49.50 -6.25
C GLU A 42 21.61 -49.09 -5.17
N HIS A 43 20.38 -49.58 -5.34
CA HIS A 43 19.33 -49.64 -4.33
C HIS A 43 19.76 -50.53 -3.15
N GLN A 44 19.73 -50.03 -1.92
CA GLN A 44 19.33 -50.86 -0.78
C GLN A 44 18.76 -50.04 0.38
N SER A 45 17.72 -50.61 0.97
CA SER A 45 16.88 -50.17 2.07
C SER A 45 17.63 -50.05 3.40
N GLU A 46 17.06 -49.30 4.35
CA GLU A 46 16.49 -49.78 5.62
C GLU A 46 16.36 -48.61 6.60
N SER A 47 15.26 -48.61 7.36
CA SER A 47 15.02 -47.76 8.53
C SER A 47 16.10 -47.93 9.60
N ASP A 48 16.43 -46.86 10.33
CA ASP A 48 16.57 -46.97 11.79
C ASP A 48 16.30 -45.64 12.51
N GLU A 49 15.88 -45.80 13.75
CA GLU A 49 15.33 -44.86 14.70
C GLU A 49 16.31 -43.79 15.20
N GLY A 50 15.74 -42.80 15.90
CA GLY A 50 16.40 -41.57 16.29
C GLY A 50 17.52 -41.69 17.32
N SER A 51 18.35 -40.65 17.32
CA SER A 51 19.13 -40.26 18.48
C SER A 51 19.19 -38.75 18.58
N ASP A 52 18.81 -38.31 19.77
CA ASP A 52 18.83 -36.99 20.37
C ASP A 52 20.23 -36.32 20.28
N SER A 53 20.29 -35.07 19.83
CA SER A 53 21.37 -34.14 20.17
C SER A 53 20.94 -32.70 19.87
N GLU A 54 20.33 -32.08 20.88
CA GLU A 54 20.25 -30.64 21.09
C GLU A 54 21.63 -29.97 20.90
N GLU A 55 21.83 -29.19 19.83
CA GLU A 55 22.90 -28.19 19.77
C GLU A 55 22.31 -26.80 19.57
N THR A 56 22.14 -26.12 20.70
CA THR A 56 21.92 -24.68 20.79
C THR A 56 23.17 -23.95 20.28
N SER A 57 23.15 -23.52 19.02
CA SER A 57 24.22 -22.71 18.43
C SER A 57 24.09 -21.25 18.91
N GLN A 58 24.69 -20.97 20.07
CA GLN A 58 24.72 -19.66 20.69
C GLN A 58 25.66 -18.71 19.93
N PHE A 59 25.03 -17.78 19.21
CA PHE A 59 25.62 -16.62 18.54
C PHE A 59 26.55 -15.83 19.49
N LYS A 60 27.87 -15.91 19.27
CA LYS A 60 28.86 -15.13 20.01
C LYS A 60 29.16 -13.84 19.24
N GLY A 61 28.57 -12.76 19.74
CA GLY A 61 28.70 -11.42 19.19
C GLY A 61 30.13 -10.89 19.27
N PHE A 62 30.45 -10.09 18.26
CA PHE A 62 31.57 -9.15 18.18
C PHE A 62 31.80 -8.43 19.51
N GLU A 63 32.94 -8.67 20.15
CA GLU A 63 33.46 -7.83 21.22
C GLU A 63 34.75 -7.18 20.72
N SER A 64 34.69 -5.86 20.68
CA SER A 64 35.68 -4.95 20.14
C SER A 64 36.72 -4.63 21.22
N SER A 65 38.00 -4.76 20.85
CA SER A 65 39.11 -3.84 21.14
C SER A 65 39.16 -3.19 22.54
N GLU A 66 40.19 -3.47 23.33
CA GLU A 66 41.31 -2.53 23.56
C GLU A 66 42.37 -3.07 24.55
N GLU A 67 43.63 -2.78 24.21
CA GLU A 67 44.90 -2.71 24.97
C GLU A 67 45.10 -3.47 26.30
N SER A 68 46.20 -4.24 26.36
CA SER A 68 47.26 -4.01 27.36
C SER A 68 48.56 -4.71 26.97
N LEU A 69 49.65 -3.95 27.01
CA LEU A 69 51.06 -4.33 26.80
C LEU A 69 51.63 -5.29 27.88
N SER A 70 52.81 -5.83 27.53
CA SER A 70 53.90 -6.41 28.35
C SER A 70 54.02 -7.93 28.24
N ASP A 71 55.17 -8.60 28.21
CA ASP A 71 56.60 -8.38 27.88
C ASP A 71 57.25 -9.78 28.08
N SER A 72 58.42 -10.06 27.47
CA SER A 72 59.29 -11.24 27.72
C SER A 72 58.77 -12.60 27.19
N GLU A 73 59.51 -13.46 26.48
CA GLU A 73 60.95 -13.76 26.45
C GLU A 73 61.37 -14.29 25.06
N GLU A 74 62.67 -14.22 24.81
CA GLU A 74 63.44 -14.79 23.70
C GLU A 74 63.15 -16.27 23.41
N ASP A 75 63.04 -16.65 22.13
CA ASP A 75 63.75 -17.82 21.63
C ASP A 75 64.12 -17.64 20.14
N VAL A 76 65.40 -17.85 19.85
CA VAL A 76 66.04 -17.65 18.55
C VAL A 76 66.21 -19.01 17.91
N SER A 77 65.51 -19.27 16.81
CA SER A 77 65.79 -20.39 15.91
C SER A 77 65.86 -19.90 14.47
N GLU A 78 67.08 -19.75 13.99
CA GLU A 78 67.45 -19.55 12.59
C GLU A 78 67.11 -20.82 11.79
N GLU A 79 66.19 -20.72 10.84
CA GLU A 79 66.19 -21.58 9.64
C GLU A 79 65.99 -20.69 8.41
N GLU A 80 66.98 -20.74 7.53
CA GLU A 80 67.10 -20.03 6.26
C GLU A 80 66.13 -20.63 5.22
N GLU A 81 65.09 -19.90 4.81
CA GLU A 81 64.40 -20.16 3.54
C GLU A 81 64.04 -18.86 2.80
N GLU A 82 64.83 -18.60 1.75
CA GLU A 82 64.54 -17.87 0.51
C GLU A 82 63.86 -16.48 0.60
N GLU A 83 64.69 -15.43 0.46
CA GLU A 83 64.24 -14.09 0.13
C GLU A 83 63.45 -14.07 -1.19
N GLU A 84 62.12 -14.07 -1.12
CA GLU A 84 61.27 -13.68 -2.25
C GLU A 84 61.52 -12.20 -2.56
N ILE A 85 62.37 -11.95 -3.55
CA ILE A 85 62.63 -10.62 -4.11
C ILE A 85 61.30 -9.98 -4.49
N GLN A 86 60.83 -9.00 -3.71
CA GLN A 86 59.57 -8.30 -3.96
C GLN A 86 59.64 -7.55 -5.30
N LYS A 87 59.00 -8.12 -6.32
CA LYS A 87 58.92 -7.50 -7.66
C LYS A 87 57.97 -6.29 -7.59
N PRO A 88 58.31 -5.14 -8.22
CA PRO A 88 57.44 -3.97 -8.20
C PRO A 88 56.10 -4.25 -8.90
N LYS A 89 55.00 -3.93 -8.21
CA LYS A 89 53.63 -4.08 -8.74
C LYS A 89 53.34 -2.95 -9.72
N VAL A 90 53.42 -3.24 -11.01
CA VAL A 90 53.13 -2.25 -12.07
C VAL A 90 51.62 -2.14 -12.27
N VAL A 91 51.03 -1.05 -11.79
CA VAL A 91 49.63 -0.69 -12.09
C VAL A 91 49.58 -0.02 -13.45
N LYS A 92 49.09 -0.74 -14.47
CA LYS A 92 48.75 -0.14 -15.76
C LYS A 92 47.36 0.47 -15.66
N LEU A 93 47.28 1.79 -15.69
CA LEU A 93 46.02 2.50 -15.92
C LEU A 93 45.65 2.25 -17.37
N ASN A 94 44.73 1.30 -17.60
CA ASN A 94 44.13 1.10 -18.92
C ASN A 94 43.41 2.41 -19.28
N SER A 95 44.03 3.24 -20.12
CA SER A 95 43.46 4.50 -20.60
C SER A 95 42.19 4.31 -21.43
N SER A 96 41.82 3.06 -21.72
CA SER A 96 40.47 2.68 -22.16
C SER A 96 39.52 2.70 -20.97
N SER A 97 39.32 3.89 -20.39
CA SER A 97 38.11 4.14 -19.62
C SER A 97 36.95 4.05 -20.63
N ASN A 98 36.32 2.88 -20.71
CA ASN A 98 35.09 2.67 -21.48
C ASN A 98 33.90 3.44 -20.89
N ASN A 99 34.13 4.30 -19.89
CA ASN A 99 33.13 5.25 -19.46
C ASN A 99 33.13 6.44 -20.43
N PRO A 100 32.00 6.70 -21.13
CA PRO A 100 31.90 7.87 -21.96
C PRO A 100 32.15 9.12 -21.10
N PRO A 101 32.89 10.12 -21.62
CA PRO A 101 33.13 11.35 -20.89
C PRO A 101 31.78 11.97 -20.48
N PRO A 102 31.68 12.56 -19.27
CA PRO A 102 30.42 13.11 -18.78
C PRO A 102 29.87 14.11 -19.80
N THR A 103 28.66 13.82 -20.29
CA THR A 103 28.04 14.65 -21.33
C THR A 103 27.64 15.98 -20.72
N VAL A 104 28.43 17.02 -21.00
CA VAL A 104 28.13 18.38 -20.53
C VAL A 104 26.84 18.88 -21.16
N SER A 105 25.93 19.40 -20.33
CA SER A 105 24.66 19.95 -20.81
C SER A 105 24.91 21.11 -21.78
N LYS A 106 23.98 21.35 -22.72
CA LYS A 106 24.08 22.49 -23.66
C LYS A 106 24.23 23.83 -22.94
N SER A 107 23.68 23.94 -21.72
CA SER A 107 23.78 25.13 -20.88
C SER A 107 25.17 25.30 -20.27
N ASP A 108 25.77 24.22 -19.74
CA ASP A 108 27.10 24.26 -19.16
C ASP A 108 28.17 24.45 -20.24
N ARG A 109 27.95 23.89 -21.44
CA ARG A 109 28.82 24.14 -22.61
C ARG A 109 28.83 25.61 -23.05
N LYS A 110 27.71 26.35 -22.92
CA LYS A 110 27.65 27.80 -23.17
C LYS A 110 28.35 28.60 -22.08
N LEU A 111 28.17 28.19 -20.82
CA LEU A 111 28.80 28.85 -19.68
C LEU A 111 30.33 28.70 -19.72
N LEU A 112 30.82 27.50 -19.99
CA LEU A 112 32.25 27.22 -20.19
C LEU A 112 32.84 28.04 -21.36
N ARG A 113 32.11 28.18 -22.47
CA ARG A 113 32.53 29.02 -23.61
C ARG A 113 32.47 30.52 -23.33
N SER A 114 31.66 30.95 -22.37
CA SER A 114 31.53 32.37 -22.02
C SER A 114 32.67 32.90 -21.14
N GLY A 115 33.55 32.02 -20.61
CA GLY A 115 34.69 32.39 -19.76
C GLY A 115 34.32 33.03 -18.42
N ARG A 116 33.02 33.12 -18.11
CA ARG A 116 32.48 33.75 -16.90
C ARG A 116 32.25 32.70 -15.82
N ALA A 117 32.73 32.97 -14.61
CA ALA A 117 32.41 32.16 -13.44
C ALA A 117 30.91 32.29 -13.08
N PRO A 118 30.24 31.18 -12.70
CA PRO A 118 28.86 31.25 -12.24
C PRO A 118 28.76 32.09 -10.97
N THR A 119 27.76 32.97 -10.90
CA THR A 119 27.55 33.84 -9.74
C THR A 119 26.86 33.08 -8.61
N MET A 120 27.12 33.45 -7.35
CA MET A 120 26.48 32.81 -6.18
C MET A 120 24.95 32.82 -6.28
N ALA A 121 24.37 33.90 -6.81
CA ALA A 121 22.92 34.01 -7.03
C ALA A 121 22.39 33.06 -8.13
N GLU A 122 23.20 32.70 -9.12
CA GLU A 122 22.84 31.72 -10.15
C GLU A 122 22.92 30.28 -9.62
N ILE A 123 23.88 30.01 -8.73
CA ILE A 123 24.03 28.71 -8.06
C ILE A 123 22.82 28.45 -7.14
N GLU A 124 22.46 29.42 -6.29
CA GLU A 124 21.28 29.31 -5.43
C GLU A 124 19.98 29.12 -6.24
N LYS A 125 19.86 29.77 -7.40
CA LYS A 125 18.70 29.58 -8.29
C LYS A 125 18.65 28.16 -8.85
N LYS A 126 19.78 27.62 -9.30
CA LYS A 126 19.88 26.22 -9.77
C LYS A 126 19.51 25.22 -8.66
N GLU A 127 19.98 25.43 -7.43
CA GLU A 127 19.62 24.57 -6.28
C GLU A 127 18.13 24.64 -5.93
N ARG A 128 17.53 25.85 -5.99
CA ARG A 128 16.09 26.04 -5.81
C ARG A 128 15.28 25.38 -6.92
N GLU A 129 15.78 25.34 -8.14
CA GLU A 129 15.12 24.65 -9.26
C GLU A 129 15.23 23.13 -9.14
N LEU A 130 16.39 22.61 -8.75
CA LEU A 130 16.62 21.19 -8.49
C LEU A 130 15.73 20.70 -7.34
N SER A 131 15.66 21.42 -6.22
CA SER A 131 14.77 21.07 -5.10
C SER A 131 13.28 21.14 -5.46
N LYS A 132 12.89 21.99 -6.42
CA LYS A 132 11.52 22.02 -6.94
C LYS A 132 11.25 20.83 -7.88
N LEU A 133 12.23 20.42 -8.69
CA LEU A 133 12.15 19.26 -9.56
C LEU A 133 12.01 17.97 -8.75
N THR A 134 12.81 17.79 -7.68
CA THR A 134 12.71 16.61 -6.80
C THR A 134 11.35 16.54 -6.09
N LYS A 135 10.86 17.66 -5.54
CA LYS A 135 9.51 17.71 -4.93
C LYS A 135 8.40 17.42 -5.93
N LYS A 136 8.52 17.92 -7.17
CA LYS A 136 7.55 17.61 -8.25
C LYS A 136 7.63 16.16 -8.68
N GLN A 137 8.82 15.58 -8.76
CA GLN A 137 9.01 14.16 -9.07
C GLN A 137 8.45 13.28 -7.97
N GLN A 138 8.66 13.60 -6.69
CA GLN A 138 8.04 12.88 -5.57
C GLN A 138 6.51 12.97 -5.58
N ALA A 139 5.96 14.16 -5.86
CA ALA A 139 4.51 14.34 -5.98
C ALA A 139 3.93 13.57 -7.18
N LYS A 140 4.67 13.51 -8.31
CA LYS A 140 4.29 12.72 -9.49
C LYS A 140 4.40 11.22 -9.23
N ALA A 141 5.48 10.76 -8.62
CA ALA A 141 5.64 9.36 -8.25
C ALA A 141 4.52 8.91 -7.29
N ALA A 142 4.17 9.73 -6.31
CA ALA A 142 3.03 9.45 -5.44
C ALA A 142 1.68 9.45 -6.19
N GLN A 143 1.52 10.26 -7.24
CA GLN A 143 0.34 10.22 -8.10
C GLN A 143 0.33 8.96 -8.97
N GLU A 144 1.45 8.64 -9.62
CA GLU A 144 1.64 7.44 -10.44
C GLU A 144 1.44 6.16 -9.61
N ASP A 145 1.93 6.11 -8.37
CA ASP A 145 1.69 4.99 -7.45
C ASP A 145 0.20 4.87 -7.10
N ASN A 146 -0.49 5.97 -6.80
CA ASN A 146 -1.93 5.94 -6.58
C ASN A 146 -2.69 5.49 -7.84
N GLU A 147 -2.30 5.96 -9.02
CA GLU A 147 -2.88 5.54 -10.30
C GLU A 147 -2.61 4.06 -10.56
N ASN A 148 -1.42 3.54 -10.23
CA ASN A 148 -1.10 2.13 -10.35
C ASN A 148 -1.96 1.27 -9.41
N LEU A 149 -2.16 1.71 -8.16
CA LEU A 149 -3.08 1.05 -7.21
C LEU A 149 -4.56 1.15 -7.66
N GLU A 150 -4.94 2.26 -8.29
CA GLU A 150 -6.27 2.47 -8.88
C GLU A 150 -6.50 1.61 -10.14
N ASN A 151 -5.43 1.28 -10.86
CA ASN A 151 -5.49 0.41 -12.03
C ASN A 151 -5.30 -1.07 -11.69
N ASP A 152 -4.73 -1.40 -10.53
CA ASP A 152 -4.59 -2.77 -10.06
C ASP A 152 -5.93 -3.33 -9.55
N ILE A 153 -6.67 -3.91 -10.49
CA ILE A 153 -7.94 -4.59 -10.22
C ILE A 153 -7.77 -5.76 -9.26
N LYS A 154 -6.63 -6.48 -9.30
CA LYS A 154 -6.40 -7.63 -8.41
C LYS A 154 -6.24 -7.17 -6.98
N LEU A 155 -5.40 -6.16 -6.76
CA LEU A 155 -5.20 -5.58 -5.43
C LEU A 155 -6.49 -4.97 -4.87
N GLN A 156 -7.24 -4.23 -5.68
CA GLN A 156 -8.52 -3.67 -5.24
C GLN A 156 -9.54 -4.73 -4.82
N ARG A 157 -9.63 -5.82 -5.58
CA ARG A 157 -10.49 -6.95 -5.23
C ARG A 157 -10.05 -7.56 -3.90
N LEU A 158 -8.74 -7.80 -3.73
CA LEU A 158 -8.19 -8.32 -2.49
C LEU A 158 -8.52 -7.43 -1.30
N LEU A 159 -8.31 -6.11 -1.41
CA LEU A 159 -8.61 -5.16 -0.33
C LEU A 159 -10.11 -5.15 0.02
N LYS A 160 -11.00 -5.12 -0.97
CA LYS A 160 -12.47 -5.13 -0.77
C LYS A 160 -12.99 -6.46 -0.22
N GLU A 161 -12.39 -7.56 -0.65
CA GLU A 161 -12.83 -8.93 -0.33
C GLU A 161 -12.12 -9.50 0.91
N SER A 162 -11.10 -8.81 1.42
CA SER A 162 -10.32 -9.18 2.62
C SER A 162 -11.19 -9.62 3.79
N HIS A 163 -12.28 -8.88 4.09
CA HIS A 163 -13.19 -9.21 5.19
C HIS A 163 -14.03 -10.47 4.91
N ILE A 164 -14.25 -10.84 3.65
CA ILE A 164 -14.93 -12.10 3.29
C ILE A 164 -13.95 -13.27 3.43
N LEU A 165 -12.71 -13.06 2.99
CA LEU A 165 -11.64 -14.07 3.05
C LEU A 165 -11.19 -14.34 4.49
N SER A 166 -11.05 -13.31 5.31
CA SER A 166 -10.57 -13.40 6.70
C SER A 166 -11.48 -14.22 7.62
N HIS A 167 -12.76 -14.38 7.26
CA HIS A 167 -13.70 -15.19 8.03
C HIS A 167 -13.69 -16.68 7.61
N GLN A 168 -13.14 -16.99 6.44
CA GLN A 168 -13.07 -18.36 5.92
C GLN A 168 -11.75 -19.04 6.32
N LEU A 169 -10.71 -18.25 6.51
CA LEU A 169 -9.40 -18.70 6.92
C LEU A 169 -9.32 -18.52 8.44
N GLU A 170 -9.24 -19.63 9.19
CA GLU A 170 -9.17 -19.62 10.65
C GLU A 170 -7.86 -19.01 11.19
N HIS A 171 -6.89 -18.79 10.30
CA HIS A 171 -5.56 -18.28 10.60
C HIS A 171 -5.47 -16.76 10.38
N SER A 172 -5.05 -16.04 11.41
CA SER A 172 -4.84 -14.59 11.38
C SER A 172 -3.35 -14.28 11.21
N GLY A 173 -2.99 -13.40 10.27
CA GLY A 173 -1.61 -12.91 10.11
C GLY A 173 -0.82 -13.55 8.96
N ALA A 174 0.45 -13.87 9.20
CA ALA A 174 1.42 -14.32 8.18
C ALA A 174 1.10 -15.69 7.56
N ASP A 175 0.40 -16.55 8.29
CA ASP A 175 -0.08 -17.85 7.77
C ASP A 175 -1.17 -17.66 6.69
N LEU A 176 -1.95 -16.57 6.77
CA LEU A 176 -2.89 -16.17 5.71
C LEU A 176 -2.14 -15.88 4.41
N THR A 177 -1.02 -15.15 4.47
CA THR A 177 -0.26 -14.80 3.26
C THR A 177 0.38 -16.02 2.63
N LEU A 178 0.93 -16.95 3.42
CA LEU A 178 1.53 -18.18 2.87
C LEU A 178 0.48 -19.11 2.26
N GLN A 179 -0.67 -19.30 2.91
CA GLN A 179 -1.73 -20.15 2.37
C GLN A 179 -2.46 -19.51 1.17
N THR A 180 -2.61 -18.18 1.13
CA THR A 180 -3.30 -17.48 0.02
C THR A 180 -2.42 -17.25 -1.21
N ILE A 181 -1.09 -17.35 -1.10
CA ILE A 181 -0.20 -17.35 -2.26
C ILE A 181 -0.45 -18.58 -3.14
N ASP A 182 -0.77 -19.73 -2.55
CA ASP A 182 -1.03 -20.99 -3.27
C ASP A 182 -2.53 -21.28 -3.51
N TYR A 183 -3.45 -20.58 -2.81
CA TYR A 183 -4.89 -20.75 -2.99
C TYR A 183 -5.41 -19.88 -4.16
N GLU A 184 -5.20 -20.37 -5.38
CA GLU A 184 -5.60 -19.72 -6.64
C GLU A 184 -7.12 -19.39 -6.73
N ASP A 185 -7.99 -20.03 -5.93
CA ASP A 185 -9.42 -19.70 -5.93
C ASP A 185 -10.10 -19.89 -4.56
N PRO A 186 -10.79 -18.86 -4.01
CA PRO A 186 -11.62 -19.05 -2.84
C PRO A 186 -12.71 -20.08 -3.18
N THR A 187 -12.88 -21.10 -2.33
CA THR A 187 -13.84 -22.19 -2.57
C THR A 187 -15.17 -21.98 -1.83
N GLY A 188 -16.22 -22.65 -2.31
CA GLY A 188 -17.52 -22.75 -1.61
C GLY A 188 -18.23 -21.41 -1.35
N LYS A 189 -18.53 -21.14 -0.06
CA LYS A 189 -19.33 -19.99 0.37
C LYS A 189 -18.60 -18.66 0.13
N ALA A 190 -17.29 -18.63 0.35
CA ALA A 190 -16.46 -17.45 0.10
C ALA A 190 -16.48 -17.09 -1.38
N ARG A 191 -16.31 -18.08 -2.28
CA ARG A 191 -16.43 -17.89 -3.74
C ARG A 191 -17.73 -17.20 -4.13
N ARG A 192 -18.85 -17.74 -3.63
CA ARG A 192 -20.18 -17.21 -3.94
C ARG A 192 -20.31 -15.76 -3.49
N LYS A 193 -19.89 -15.44 -2.26
CA LYS A 193 -19.95 -14.08 -1.73
C LYS A 193 -19.07 -13.11 -2.52
N ILE A 194 -17.85 -13.51 -2.82
CA ILE A 194 -16.90 -12.73 -3.62
C ILE A 194 -17.49 -12.43 -4.99
N LEU A 195 -17.97 -13.45 -5.70
CA LEU A 195 -18.61 -13.26 -7.01
C LEU A 195 -19.84 -12.35 -6.92
N THR A 196 -20.67 -12.53 -5.89
CA THR A 196 -21.84 -11.68 -5.71
C THR A 196 -21.42 -10.22 -5.42
N SER A 197 -20.37 -10.01 -4.60
CA SER A 197 -19.80 -8.68 -4.31
C SER A 197 -19.30 -8.01 -5.57
N ARG A 198 -18.49 -8.71 -6.38
CA ARG A 198 -18.01 -8.24 -7.69
C ARG A 198 -19.15 -7.89 -8.63
N MET A 199 -20.18 -8.74 -8.71
CA MET A 199 -21.36 -8.45 -9.53
C MET A 199 -22.12 -7.21 -9.04
N ARG A 200 -22.24 -7.00 -7.73
CA ARG A 200 -22.88 -5.78 -7.18
C ARG A 200 -22.08 -4.53 -7.48
N GLU A 201 -20.76 -4.59 -7.36
CA GLU A 201 -19.89 -3.47 -7.68
C GLU A 201 -20.01 -3.07 -9.15
N LEU A 202 -19.93 -4.04 -10.07
CA LEU A 202 -20.14 -3.80 -11.50
C LEU A 202 -21.53 -3.24 -11.77
N ALA A 203 -22.57 -3.82 -11.14
CA ALA A 203 -23.94 -3.34 -11.28
C ALA A 203 -24.17 -1.97 -10.63
N ALA A 204 -23.37 -1.53 -9.67
CA ALA A 204 -23.56 -0.26 -8.97
C ALA A 204 -23.43 0.96 -9.89
N THR A 205 -22.64 0.84 -10.96
CA THR A 205 -22.44 1.89 -11.96
C THR A 205 -23.74 2.21 -12.72
N ASN A 206 -24.49 1.17 -13.12
CA ASN A 206 -25.66 1.31 -13.97
C ASN A 206 -27.00 1.16 -13.21
N SER A 207 -26.98 0.61 -12.00
CA SER A 207 -28.20 0.37 -11.23
C SER A 207 -28.62 1.59 -10.43
N SER A 208 -29.91 1.93 -10.49
CA SER A 208 -30.52 2.97 -9.65
C SER A 208 -30.38 2.70 -8.15
N THR A 209 -30.12 1.44 -7.76
CA THR A 209 -29.99 0.98 -6.38
C THR A 209 -28.55 0.89 -5.88
N GLY A 210 -27.56 1.30 -6.69
CA GLY A 210 -26.15 1.32 -6.30
C GLY A 210 -25.60 -0.08 -6.02
N GLY A 211 -26.03 -1.07 -6.81
CA GLY A 211 -25.52 -2.45 -6.79
C GLY A 211 -26.35 -3.39 -5.92
N LEU A 212 -27.25 -2.86 -5.08
CA LEU A 212 -28.16 -3.67 -4.28
C LEU A 212 -29.35 -4.20 -5.08
N PRO A 213 -29.93 -5.35 -4.67
CA PRO A 213 -31.17 -5.82 -5.26
C PRO A 213 -32.28 -4.78 -5.08
N LYS A 214 -33.14 -4.63 -6.10
CA LYS A 214 -34.27 -3.67 -6.10
C LYS A 214 -35.19 -3.84 -4.89
N THR A 215 -35.37 -5.09 -4.47
CA THR A 215 -36.16 -5.48 -3.31
C THR A 215 -35.31 -6.38 -2.42
N LEU A 216 -35.38 -6.12 -1.11
CA LEU A 216 -34.81 -7.01 -0.10
C LEU A 216 -35.53 -8.35 -0.08
N GLU A 217 -34.88 -9.36 0.49
CA GLU A 217 -35.48 -10.66 0.75
C GLU A 217 -36.78 -10.53 1.55
N LYS A 218 -37.82 -11.24 1.12
CA LYS A 218 -39.14 -11.19 1.77
C LYS A 218 -39.04 -11.84 3.15
N MET A 219 -39.25 -11.06 4.19
CA MET A 219 -39.22 -11.51 5.59
C MET A 219 -40.42 -10.97 6.37
N PRO A 220 -40.94 -11.71 7.37
CA PRO A 220 -41.93 -11.18 8.30
C PRO A 220 -41.42 -9.92 9.02
N MET A 221 -42.33 -8.96 9.26
CA MET A 221 -41.96 -7.66 9.82
C MET A 221 -41.28 -7.77 11.18
N ALA A 222 -41.79 -8.62 12.08
CA ALA A 222 -41.23 -8.82 13.41
C ALA A 222 -39.79 -9.36 13.36
N MET A 223 -39.54 -10.34 12.49
CA MET A 223 -38.21 -10.93 12.30
C MET A 223 -37.23 -9.90 11.73
N ARG A 224 -37.63 -9.14 10.72
CA ARG A 224 -36.78 -8.10 10.13
C ARG A 224 -36.45 -7.00 11.14
N LYS A 225 -37.44 -6.54 11.92
CA LYS A 225 -37.23 -5.56 13.00
C LYS A 225 -36.29 -6.11 14.08
N GLY A 226 -36.44 -7.37 14.46
CA GLY A 226 -35.56 -8.05 15.40
C GLY A 226 -34.12 -8.12 14.92
N MET A 227 -33.90 -8.50 13.66
CA MET A 227 -32.56 -8.52 13.06
C MET A 227 -31.92 -7.13 13.01
N VAL A 228 -32.67 -6.11 12.60
CA VAL A 228 -32.18 -4.72 12.59
C VAL A 228 -31.82 -4.24 13.99
N ARG A 229 -32.66 -4.54 14.99
CA ARG A 229 -32.41 -4.15 16.38
C ARG A 229 -31.15 -4.83 16.93
N SER A 230 -31.04 -6.15 16.77
CA SER A 230 -29.86 -6.90 17.22
C SER A 230 -28.58 -6.41 16.53
N GLN A 231 -28.64 -6.11 15.23
CA GLN A 231 -27.49 -5.56 14.51
C GLN A 231 -27.08 -4.19 15.07
N LYS A 232 -28.05 -3.30 15.36
CA LYS A 232 -27.77 -2.00 15.97
C LYS A 232 -27.17 -2.12 17.37
N GLU A 233 -27.68 -3.04 18.19
CA GLU A 233 -27.16 -3.31 19.53
C GLU A 233 -25.70 -3.81 19.47
N LYS A 234 -25.40 -4.74 18.54
CA LYS A 234 -24.02 -5.22 18.32
C LYS A 234 -23.07 -4.12 17.85
N ILE A 235 -23.52 -3.26 16.93
CA ILE A 235 -22.73 -2.12 16.45
C ILE A 235 -22.49 -1.12 17.57
N ALA A 236 -23.52 -0.79 18.36
CA ALA A 236 -23.39 0.14 19.48
C ALA A 236 -22.39 -0.38 20.53
N HIS A 237 -22.51 -1.66 20.91
CA HIS A 237 -21.57 -2.29 21.84
C HIS A 237 -20.13 -2.26 21.30
N TYR A 238 -19.91 -2.65 20.04
CA TYR A 238 -18.59 -2.65 19.42
C TYR A 238 -17.98 -1.24 19.32
N GLU A 239 -18.79 -0.23 18.99
CA GLU A 239 -18.34 1.16 18.91
C GLU A 239 -18.05 1.77 20.29
N GLU A 240 -18.84 1.40 21.31
CA GLU A 240 -18.63 1.81 22.69
C GLU A 240 -17.35 1.18 23.27
N GLU A 241 -17.18 -0.13 23.10
CA GLU A 241 -15.99 -0.85 23.53
C GLU A 241 -14.72 -0.30 22.87
N ALA A 242 -14.74 -0.08 21.55
CA ALA A 242 -13.62 0.53 20.85
C ALA A 242 -13.34 1.96 21.35
N ARG A 243 -14.36 2.76 21.63
CA ARG A 243 -14.20 4.11 22.20
C ARG A 243 -13.57 4.06 23.59
N ASN A 244 -14.04 3.15 24.44
CA ASN A 244 -13.54 2.98 25.80
C ASN A 244 -12.08 2.48 25.80
N ALA A 245 -11.72 1.63 24.83
CA ALA A 245 -10.37 1.13 24.64
C ALA A 245 -9.44 2.11 23.87
N GLY A 246 -9.95 3.23 23.34
CA GLY A 246 -9.17 4.17 22.53
C GLY A 246 -8.82 3.66 21.12
N ILE A 247 -9.52 2.63 20.63
CA ILE A 247 -9.32 2.05 19.30
C ILE A 247 -10.05 2.89 18.24
N VAL A 248 -9.33 3.31 17.20
CA VAL A 248 -9.91 4.09 16.09
C VAL A 248 -10.56 3.17 15.06
N LEU A 249 -11.87 3.29 14.89
CA LEU A 249 -12.64 2.53 13.89
C LEU A 249 -12.78 3.28 12.55
N SER A 250 -12.96 2.52 11.47
CA SER A 250 -13.30 3.09 10.16
C SER A 250 -14.66 3.80 10.17
N LYS A 251 -14.72 4.97 9.53
CA LYS A 251 -15.89 5.85 9.52
C LYS A 251 -16.95 5.33 8.54
N THR A 252 -18.20 5.30 8.97
CA THR A 252 -19.37 4.95 8.13
C THR A 252 -20.23 6.18 7.83
N LYS A 253 -21.06 6.11 6.78
CA LYS A 253 -22.01 7.17 6.47
C LYS A 253 -23.14 7.19 7.50
N LYS A 254 -23.68 8.37 7.81
CA LYS A 254 -24.83 8.49 8.72
C LYS A 254 -25.98 7.62 8.23
N GLY A 255 -26.55 6.82 9.14
CA GLY A 255 -27.66 5.91 8.86
C GLY A 255 -27.26 4.58 8.22
N GLN A 256 -26.00 4.40 7.83
CA GLN A 256 -25.47 3.12 7.36
C GLN A 256 -25.05 2.25 8.55
N PHE A 257 -25.31 0.95 8.46
CA PHE A 257 -24.77 -0.01 9.41
C PHE A 257 -23.28 -0.22 9.18
N ARG A 258 -22.52 -0.36 10.26
CA ARG A 258 -21.13 -0.79 10.20
C ARG A 258 -21.09 -2.30 9.90
N ASP A 259 -20.27 -2.67 8.93
CA ASP A 259 -20.07 -4.06 8.54
C ASP A 259 -19.11 -4.72 9.53
N LEU A 260 -19.67 -5.40 10.54
CA LEU A 260 -18.90 -6.15 11.54
C LEU A 260 -18.59 -7.59 11.10
N SER A 261 -19.38 -8.13 10.17
CA SER A 261 -19.46 -9.56 9.90
C SER A 261 -19.85 -9.83 8.44
N SER A 262 -19.24 -9.11 7.50
CA SER A 262 -19.53 -9.25 6.06
C SER A 262 -19.22 -10.66 5.52
N GLY A 263 -18.21 -11.33 6.09
CA GLY A 263 -17.82 -12.70 5.71
C GLY A 263 -18.62 -13.83 6.37
N SER A 264 -19.31 -13.60 7.49
CA SER A 264 -20.08 -14.67 8.16
C SER A 264 -21.36 -15.08 7.41
N GLY A 265 -21.66 -16.38 7.37
CA GLY A 265 -22.86 -16.95 6.76
C GLY A 265 -22.78 -17.12 5.23
N SER A 266 -23.85 -17.62 4.61
CA SER A 266 -23.92 -17.92 3.17
C SER A 266 -24.40 -16.73 2.31
N THR A 267 -25.28 -15.88 2.84
CA THR A 267 -25.82 -14.69 2.17
C THR A 267 -25.41 -13.42 2.90
N PHE A 268 -25.40 -12.28 2.20
CA PHE A 268 -25.11 -11.01 2.84
C PHE A 268 -26.26 -10.58 3.75
N ALA A 269 -25.94 -10.06 4.93
CA ALA A 269 -26.95 -9.44 5.81
C ALA A 269 -27.69 -8.30 5.10
N SER A 270 -27.00 -7.56 4.21
CA SER A 270 -27.56 -6.50 3.39
C SER A 270 -28.77 -6.92 2.56
N ASP A 271 -28.90 -8.21 2.21
CA ASP A 271 -30.00 -8.70 1.37
C ASP A 271 -31.30 -8.80 2.16
N ARG A 272 -31.18 -9.01 3.47
CA ARG A 272 -32.31 -9.17 4.41
C ARG A 272 -32.70 -7.85 5.07
N ILE A 273 -31.72 -7.13 5.58
CA ILE A 273 -31.93 -5.91 6.38
C ILE A 273 -31.56 -4.62 5.63
N GLY A 274 -30.91 -4.70 4.47
CA GLY A 274 -30.35 -3.54 3.78
C GLY A 274 -29.03 -3.06 4.39
N THR A 275 -28.50 -1.96 3.87
CA THR A 275 -27.26 -1.34 4.33
C THR A 275 -27.44 -0.41 5.52
N GLY A 276 -28.67 -0.15 5.94
CA GLY A 276 -28.95 0.85 6.96
C GLY A 276 -30.37 1.39 6.93
N ASP A 277 -30.64 2.35 7.81
CA ASP A 277 -31.87 3.10 7.82
C ASP A 277 -31.87 4.10 6.65
N LYS A 278 -32.93 4.08 5.84
CA LYS A 278 -33.09 5.03 4.73
C LYS A 278 -33.29 6.43 5.29
N ILE A 279 -32.25 7.27 5.20
CA ILE A 279 -32.37 8.69 5.52
C ILE A 279 -33.16 9.37 4.40
N ASN A 280 -34.34 9.86 4.75
CA ASN A 280 -35.13 10.70 3.87
C ASN A 280 -34.39 12.03 3.64
N LYS A 281 -33.83 12.23 2.45
CA LYS A 281 -33.25 13.50 2.00
C LYS A 281 -34.33 14.52 1.66
N LYS A 282 -35.21 14.82 2.63
CA LYS A 282 -36.25 15.84 2.47
C LYS A 282 -35.71 17.18 2.96
N HIS A 283 -35.87 18.22 2.15
CA HIS A 283 -35.55 19.57 2.58
C HIS A 283 -36.55 20.02 3.65
N ARG A 284 -36.09 20.83 4.63
CA ARG A 284 -36.98 21.42 5.64
C ARG A 284 -38.06 22.25 4.94
N GLN A 285 -39.32 22.06 5.32
CA GLN A 285 -40.41 22.93 4.87
C GLN A 285 -40.18 24.34 5.43
N ARG A 286 -40.08 25.34 4.55
CA ARG A 286 -39.72 26.73 4.90
C ARG A 286 -40.94 27.63 5.18
N GLY A 287 -42.14 27.05 5.23
CA GLY A 287 -43.39 27.81 5.32
C GLY A 287 -43.69 28.62 4.05
N LEU A 288 -44.79 29.38 4.07
CA LEU A 288 -45.16 30.31 3.02
C LEU A 288 -44.32 31.59 3.14
N LYS A 289 -43.79 32.09 2.02
CA LYS A 289 -43.08 33.38 1.98
C LYS A 289 -44.10 34.51 1.96
N ILE A 290 -44.22 35.23 3.08
CA ILE A 290 -45.20 36.34 3.23
C ILE A 290 -44.64 37.66 2.69
N ASN A 291 -43.45 38.08 3.15
CA ASN A 291 -42.90 39.38 2.78
C ASN A 291 -42.09 39.28 1.47
N SER A 292 -42.38 40.18 0.53
CA SER A 292 -41.64 40.34 -0.72
C SER A 292 -40.62 41.47 -0.69
N VAL A 293 -40.84 42.46 0.19
CA VAL A 293 -39.96 43.63 0.37
C VAL A 293 -38.95 43.40 1.49
N GLY A 294 -37.72 43.85 1.28
CA GLY A 294 -36.66 43.82 2.27
C GLY A 294 -36.14 42.42 2.65
N LYS A 295 -35.14 42.42 3.54
CA LYS A 295 -34.57 41.21 4.14
C LYS A 295 -35.02 41.12 5.59
N SER A 296 -35.71 40.03 5.93
CA SER A 296 -36.03 39.71 7.32
C SER A 296 -34.80 39.11 7.98
N THR A 297 -34.22 39.85 8.92
CA THR A 297 -33.05 39.46 9.71
C THR A 297 -33.43 39.37 11.18
N ARG A 298 -32.49 38.90 12.03
CA ARG A 298 -32.70 38.89 13.49
C ARG A 298 -32.98 40.29 14.06
N ASN A 299 -32.46 41.36 13.43
CA ASN A 299 -32.63 42.74 13.88
C ASN A 299 -33.90 43.42 13.32
N GLY A 300 -34.76 42.67 12.63
CA GLY A 300 -35.98 43.17 12.01
C GLY A 300 -35.92 43.20 10.48
N LEU A 301 -36.85 43.93 9.88
CA LEU A 301 -37.00 44.06 8.43
C LEU A 301 -36.12 45.19 7.89
N ILE A 302 -35.10 44.84 7.12
CA ILE A 302 -34.19 45.80 6.49
C ILE A 302 -34.67 46.04 5.07
N ILE A 303 -35.13 47.27 4.79
CA ILE A 303 -35.55 47.71 3.45
C ILE A 303 -34.41 48.54 2.85
N SER A 304 -33.99 48.23 1.63
CA SER A 304 -32.90 48.99 0.98
C SER A 304 -33.41 50.37 0.54
N LYS A 305 -32.50 51.35 0.45
CA LYS A 305 -32.82 52.70 -0.04
C LYS A 305 -33.47 52.64 -1.44
N ASP A 306 -32.92 51.83 -2.34
CA ASP A 306 -33.48 51.62 -3.68
C ASP A 306 -34.92 51.08 -3.67
N GLU A 307 -35.27 50.23 -2.69
CA GLU A 307 -36.59 49.63 -2.58
C GLU A 307 -37.60 50.62 -1.97
N ILE A 308 -37.15 51.44 -1.02
CA ILE A 308 -37.88 52.60 -0.49
C ILE A 308 -38.16 53.59 -1.63
N GLU A 309 -37.12 53.99 -2.38
CA GLU A 309 -37.24 54.88 -3.53
C GLU A 309 -38.13 54.30 -4.61
N ARG A 310 -38.01 53.00 -4.92
CA ARG A 310 -38.85 52.33 -5.91
C ARG A 310 -40.32 52.35 -5.53
N ILE A 311 -40.65 52.07 -4.26
CA ILE A 311 -42.05 52.07 -3.80
C ILE A 311 -42.58 53.51 -3.70
N ASN A 312 -41.80 54.44 -3.18
CA ASN A 312 -42.20 55.84 -3.04
C ASN A 312 -42.32 56.55 -4.41
N ASN A 313 -41.49 56.20 -5.40
CA ASN A 313 -41.51 56.78 -6.75
C ASN A 313 -42.43 56.03 -7.73
N LYS A 314 -43.28 55.09 -7.28
CA LYS A 314 -44.24 54.36 -8.15
C LYS A 314 -45.23 55.26 -8.92
N GLY A 315 -45.25 56.57 -8.68
CA GLY A 315 -46.01 57.57 -9.45
C GLY A 315 -45.19 58.45 -10.41
N LYS A 316 -43.85 58.39 -10.42
CA LYS A 316 -43.01 59.18 -11.34
C LYS A 316 -42.37 58.26 -12.38
N SER A 317 -43.07 58.14 -13.51
CA SER A 317 -42.55 57.56 -14.75
C SER A 317 -41.18 58.17 -15.06
N PHE A 318 -40.10 57.43 -14.85
CA PHE A 318 -38.84 57.73 -15.51
C PHE A 318 -39.04 57.44 -16.99
N GLY A 319 -39.39 58.50 -17.73
CA GLY A 319 -39.55 58.48 -19.17
C GLY A 319 -38.39 57.75 -19.81
N LYS A 320 -38.72 56.71 -20.59
CA LYS A 320 -37.77 56.05 -21.50
C LYS A 320 -37.07 57.14 -22.31
N LYS A 321 -35.79 57.41 -22.02
CA LYS A 321 -34.90 58.06 -22.98
C LYS A 321 -34.85 57.14 -24.20
N LYS A 322 -35.63 57.47 -25.24
CA LYS A 322 -35.45 56.96 -26.59
C LYS A 322 -33.99 57.22 -26.95
N ARG A 323 -33.21 56.16 -27.16
CA ARG A 323 -31.92 56.26 -27.82
C ARG A 323 -32.17 56.73 -29.25
N ARG A 324 -31.71 57.94 -29.55
CA ARG A 324 -31.17 58.33 -30.86
C ARG A 324 -29.83 58.99 -30.58
#